data_AF-A0A2V6ZYJ3-F1
#
_entry.id   AF-A0A2V6ZYJ3-F1
#
_cell.length_a   1.000
_cell.length_b   1.000
_cell.length_c   1.000
_cell.angle_alpha   90.00
_cell.angle_beta   90.00
_cell.angle_gamma   90.00
#
_symmetry.space_group_name_H-M   'P 1'
#
loop_
_entity.id
_entity.type
_entity.pdbx_description
1 polymer ?
#
loop_
_entity_poly.entity_id
_entity_poly.type
_entity_poly.pdbx_seq_one_letter_code
_entity_poly.pdbx_strand_id
1 'polypeptide(L)' 'MLEVVTMKEIDAIFTVTDALGIHREQLVIPLGPAAPGRVRRLPSGKLEITVEAARPIAEWLTELPRLIAAAQGK' A
#
# COMPACT_ATOMS: atom_id res chain seq x y z
N MET A 1 0.14 -7.95 15.25
CA MET A 1 1.13 -8.14 14.17
C MET A 1 0.40 -8.78 13.01
N LEU A 2 0.51 -8.21 11.81
CA LEU A 2 -0.16 -8.76 10.62
C LEU A 2 0.68 -9.94 10.10
N GLU A 3 0.11 -11.15 10.07
CA GLU A 3 0.83 -12.34 9.56
C GLU A 3 0.59 -12.54 8.06
N VAL A 4 -0.60 -12.19 7.58
CA VAL A 4 -0.97 -12.28 6.17
C VAL A 4 -1.87 -11.11 5.83
N VAL A 5 -1.67 -10.54 4.63
CA VAL A 5 -2.56 -9.51 4.10
C VAL A 5 -3.86 -10.19 3.66
N THR A 6 -4.97 -9.88 4.34
CA THR A 6 -6.29 -10.40 3.96
C THR A 6 -7.02 -9.46 2.99
N MET A 7 -8.16 -9.90 2.46
CA MET A 7 -9.00 -9.08 1.59
C MET A 7 -9.45 -7.76 2.25
N LYS A 8 -9.62 -7.74 3.57
CA LYS A 8 -10.01 -6.53 4.30
C LYS A 8 -8.91 -5.45 4.23
N GLU A 9 -7.66 -5.87 4.32
CA GLU A 9 -6.51 -4.97 4.23
C GLU A 9 -6.34 -4.45 2.80
N ILE A 10 -6.54 -5.33 1.82
CA ILE A 10 -6.51 -4.98 0.40
C ILE A 10 -7.60 -3.94 0.08
N ASP A 11 -8.82 -4.15 0.56
CA ASP A 11 -9.94 -3.23 0.35
C ASP A 11 -9.69 -1.85 0.98
N ALA A 12 -9.07 -1.83 2.16
CA ALA A 12 -8.70 -0.59 2.83
C ALA A 12 -7.61 0.18 2.05
N ILE A 13 -6.62 -0.52 1.48
CA ILE A 13 -5.62 0.09 0.58
C ILE A 13 -6.31 0.64 -0.67
N PHE A 14 -7.22 -0.14 -1.26
CA PHE A 14 -7.96 0.29 -2.44
C PHE A 14 -8.78 1.55 -2.20
N THR A 15 -9.45 1.66 -1.06
CA THR A 15 -10.19 2.86 -0.67
C THR A 15 -9.30 4.10 -0.66
N VAL A 16 -8.09 3.99 -0.11
CA VAL A 16 -7.13 5.12 -0.09
C VAL A 16 -6.61 5.43 -1.49
N THR A 17 -6.25 4.41 -2.28
CA THR A 17 -5.70 4.62 -3.63
C THR A 17 -6.74 5.13 -4.62
N ASP A 18 -8.00 4.73 -4.46
CA ASP A 18 -9.12 5.17 -5.29
C ASP A 18 -9.39 6.67 -5.08
N ALA A 19 -9.35 7.13 -3.83
CA ALA A 19 -9.42 8.56 -3.50
C ALA A 19 -8.26 9.39 -4.10
N LEU A 20 -7.13 8.75 -4.42
CA LEU A 20 -5.99 9.37 -5.10
C LEU A 20 -6.06 9.25 -6.64
N GLY A 21 -7.10 8.63 -7.19
CA GLY A 21 -7.26 8.38 -8.62
C GLY A 21 -6.33 7.29 -9.17
N ILE A 22 -5.85 6.38 -8.32
CA ILE A 22 -4.97 5.28 -8.72
C ILE A 22 -5.80 4.03 -8.96
N HIS A 23 -5.81 3.56 -10.21
CA HIS A 23 -6.51 2.35 -10.59
C HIS A 23 -5.88 1.09 -9.96
N ARG A 24 -6.73 0.14 -9.57
CA ARG A 24 -6.34 -1.12 -8.92
C ARG A 24 -5.37 -1.96 -9.76
N GLU A 25 -5.45 -1.86 -11.09
CA GLU A 25 -4.56 -2.56 -12.03
C GLU A 25 -3.10 -2.05 -11.98
N GLN A 26 -2.92 -0.81 -11.51
CA GLN A 26 -1.62 -0.19 -11.29
C GLN A 26 -1.02 -0.58 -9.94
N LEU A 27 -1.70 -1.40 -9.13
CA LEU A 27 -1.25 -1.79 -7.80
C LEU A 27 -0.76 -3.23 -7.78
N VAL A 28 0.27 -3.48 -6.98
CA VAL A 28 0.76 -4.80 -6.60
C VAL A 28 0.83 -4.85 -5.09
N ILE A 29 0.04 -5.71 -4.46
CA ILE A 29 -0.01 -5.85 -3.01
C ILE A 29 0.47 -7.26 -2.67
N PRO A 30 1.72 -7.44 -2.22
CA PRO A 30 2.21 -8.72 -1.76
C PRO A 30 1.38 -9.22 -0.58
N LEU A 31 1.07 -10.52 -0.55
CA LEU A 31 0.37 -11.14 0.59
C LEU A 31 1.24 -11.19 1.85
N GLY A 32 2.56 -11.12 1.70
CA GLY A 32 3.51 -11.02 2.79
C GLY A 32 3.69 -9.57 3.23
N PRO A 33 3.21 -9.18 4.43
CA PRO A 33 3.47 -7.86 4.97
C PRO A 33 4.94 -7.72 5.40
N ALA A 34 5.42 -6.49 5.57
CA ALA A 34 6.77 -6.20 6.04
C ALA A 34 6.76 -5.13 7.14
N ALA A 35 7.78 -5.14 7.97
CA ALA A 35 8.04 -4.09 8.96
C ALA A 35 9.44 -3.49 8.70
N PRO A 36 9.54 -2.25 8.17
CA PRO A 36 8.44 -1.31 7.93
C PRO A 36 7.66 -1.56 6.63
N GLY A 37 6.38 -1.18 6.63
CA GLY A 37 5.55 -1.09 5.44
C GLY A 37 6.05 0.00 4.49
N ARG A 38 5.99 -0.23 3.18
CA ARG A 38 6.60 0.65 2.17
C ARG A 38 5.84 0.67 0.85
N VAL A 39 6.02 1.76 0.12
CA VAL A 39 5.52 1.91 -1.25
C VAL A 39 6.70 2.13 -2.18
N ARG A 40 6.73 1.43 -3.31
CA ARG A 40 7.73 1.63 -4.36
C ARG A 40 7.10 1.58 -5.74
N ARG A 41 7.67 2.31 -6.68
CA ARG A 41 7.32 2.20 -8.10
C ARG A 41 8.14 1.10 -8.75
N LEU A 42 7.48 0.17 -9.41
CA LEU A 42 8.10 -0.91 -10.16
C LEU A 42 8.55 -0.41 -11.54
N PRO A 43 9.55 -1.06 -12.17
CA PRO A 43 9.97 -0.76 -13.54
C PRO A 43 8.84 -0.89 -14.58
N SER A 44 7.81 -1.71 -14.27
CA SER A 44 6.60 -1.85 -15.08
C SER A 44 5.66 -0.65 -15.04
N GLY A 45 5.94 0.36 -14.20
CA GLY A 45 5.09 1.53 -13.99
C GLY A 45 4.08 1.38 -12.85
N LYS A 46 3.86 0.16 -12.36
CA LYS A 46 2.96 -0.13 -11.24
C LYS A 46 3.52 0.34 -9.89
N LEU A 47 2.65 0.53 -8.91
CA LEU A 47 3.00 0.76 -7.51
C LEU A 47 2.89 -0.54 -6.73
N GLU A 48 3.99 -0.93 -6.11
CA GLU A 48 3.98 -2.00 -5.12
C GLU A 48 3.77 -1.42 -3.73
N ILE A 49 2.75 -1.93 -3.02
CA ILE A 49 2.37 -1.50 -1.68
C ILE A 49 2.57 -2.68 -0.74
N THR A 50 3.65 -2.64 0.03
CA THR A 50 3.93 -3.62 1.09
C THR A 50 3.31 -3.14 2.40
N VAL A 51 2.35 -3.90 2.92
CA VAL A 51 1.61 -3.57 4.14
C VAL A 51 2.50 -3.65 5.37
N GLU A 52 2.31 -2.70 6.28
CA GLU A 52 2.99 -2.69 7.58
C GLU A 52 2.52 -3.84 8.49
N ALA A 53 3.45 -4.64 8.98
CA ALA A 53 3.18 -5.77 9.87
C ALA A 53 3.23 -5.41 11.36
N ALA A 54 4.03 -4.41 11.75
CA ALA A 54 4.36 -4.10 13.14
C ALA A 54 3.25 -3.32 13.88
N ARG A 55 2.44 -2.53 13.17
CA ARG A 55 1.39 -1.67 13.74
C ARG A 55 0.05 -1.85 13.00
N PRO A 56 -1.08 -1.37 13.57
CA PRO A 56 -2.38 -1.48 12.92
C PRO A 56 -2.39 -0.83 11.54
N ILE A 57 -2.96 -1.53 10.56
CA ILE A 57 -3.07 -1.03 9.18
C ILE A 57 -3.78 0.32 9.11
N ALA A 58 -4.81 0.53 9.94
CA ALA A 58 -5.55 1.79 9.97
C ALA A 58 -4.66 3.00 10.26
N GLU A 59 -3.68 2.85 11.15
CA GLU A 59 -2.70 3.90 11.43
C GLU A 59 -1.77 4.10 10.23
N TRP A 60 -1.25 3.01 9.66
CA TRP A 60 -0.36 3.06 8.52
C TRP A 60 -1.01 3.63 7.24
N LEU A 61 -2.31 3.37 7.03
CA LEU A 61 -3.08 3.90 5.90
C LEU A 61 -3.15 5.43 5.89
N THR A 62 -3.00 6.08 7.05
CA THR A 62 -2.92 7.56 7.12
C THR A 62 -1.65 8.10 6.45
N GLU A 63 -0.58 7.30 6.42
CA GLU A 63 0.70 7.65 5.79
C GLU A 63 0.79 7.20 4.33
N LEU A 64 -0.07 6.26 3.92
CA LEU A 64 -0.05 5.67 2.58
C LEU A 64 -0.08 6.72 1.44
N PRO A 65 -0.93 7.78 1.47
CA PRO A 65 -0.91 8.82 0.43
C PRO A 65 0.45 9.52 0.28
N ARG A 66 1.10 9.81 1.41
CA ARG A 66 2.42 10.44 1.44
C ARG A 66 3.48 9.50 0.87
N LEU A 67 3.43 8.21 1.22
CA LEU A 67 4.34 7.19 0.68
C LEU A 67 4.18 7.02 -0.83
N ILE A 68 2.93 7.05 -1.32
CA ILE A 68 2.61 6.99 -2.75
C ILE A 68 3.17 8.21 -3.48
N ALA A 69 2.96 9.43 -2.96
CA ALA A 69 3.50 10.65 -3.57
C ALA A 69 5.02 10.59 -3.67
N ALA A 70 5.70 10.19 -2.59
CA ALA A 70 7.15 10.00 -2.57
C ALA A 70 7.62 8.97 -3.60
N ALA A 71 6.91 7.84 -3.75
CA ALA A 71 7.23 6.81 -4.74
C ALA A 71 6.96 7.24 -6.19
N GLN A 72 6.01 8.15 -6.41
CA GLN A 72 5.73 8.74 -7.71
C GLN A 72 6.69 9.89 -8.07
N GLY A 73 7.47 10.39 -7.11
CA GLY A 73 8.33 11.56 -7.28
C GLY A 73 7.55 12.88 -7.34
N LYS A 74 6.39 12.93 -6.69
CA LYS A 74 5.55 14.12 -6.55
C LYS A 74 5.73 14.77 -5.18
#